data_AF-A0AAV5Y6T0-F1
#
_entry.id   AF-A0AAV5Y6T0-F1
#
_cell.length_a   1.000
_cell.length_b   1.000
_cell.length_c   1.000
_cell.angle_alpha   90.00
_cell.angle_beta   90.00
_cell.angle_gamma   90.00
#
_symmetry.space_group_name_H-M   'P 1'
#
loop_
_entity.id
_entity.type
_entity.pdbx_description
1 polymer ?
#
loop_
_entity_poly.entity_id
_entity_poly.type
_entity_poly.pdbx_seq_one_letter_code
_entity_poly.pdbx_strand_id
1 'polypeptide(L)'
;VSAAAPDRIVAAKEGAGSVVVGLGRGEMFVASDIPAILSHTRDVVILEDGEVVVVTTDGVELSTLDDQPVQRDAVRILWDPIMAEKGGYRHFMLKEMYEQPRAITDTFRGRLSPETGNVLLPDVTLDPSSVKALERVVFVACGTASYASLLGRSMIERLAALPAEVDLASEFRYRDALVGPQTLVIAVSQSGETADTLGAVKAARLKGAPILAITNVVGSALSREATGTLSMHAGPEIGVASTKAFSTMVVASYLLGLWLGRLRGHINAEDLRKRIQDLVEIPRLVEQTLELDGKIAGLARHLSQEPNFLYLGRGLQYPIALEGALKLKELSYIHAEGYAGGEMKHGPIALIDDNFPVVALAPRDSAYERMLGNIEEVRAREGQVIAVVQTGDKLVASKAQHVIEVPPSADMLAPLITVIPLQLLAYHIAVRRGCDVDQPRNLAKSVTVE
;
A
#
# COMPACT_ATOMS: atom_id res chain seq x y z
N VAL A 1 25.30 27.01 4.72
CA VAL A 1 25.21 28.45 5.04
C VAL A 1 26.48 29.12 4.55
N SER A 2 26.37 30.07 3.62
CA SER A 2 27.54 30.82 3.13
C SER A 2 27.97 31.85 4.18
N ALA A 3 29.27 31.94 4.48
CA ALA A 3 29.80 32.95 5.41
C ALA A 3 29.59 34.38 4.88
N ALA A 4 29.35 34.56 3.57
CA ALA A 4 29.15 35.85 2.94
C ALA A 4 27.69 36.35 3.00
N ALA A 5 26.73 35.47 3.27
CA ALA A 5 25.30 35.78 3.35
C ALA A 5 24.64 34.89 4.42
N PRO A 6 24.88 35.18 5.71
CA PRO A 6 24.39 34.34 6.82
C PRO A 6 22.87 34.40 6.99
N ASP A 7 22.22 35.41 6.41
CA ASP A 7 20.78 35.64 6.39
C ASP A 7 20.03 34.78 5.35
N ARG A 8 20.75 33.97 4.55
CA ARG A 8 20.18 33.22 3.44
C ARG A 8 20.54 31.74 3.45
N ILE A 9 19.56 30.92 3.09
CA ILE A 9 19.74 29.51 2.74
C ILE A 9 19.36 29.36 1.27
N VAL A 10 20.21 28.71 0.49
CA VAL A 10 19.90 28.33 -0.90
C VAL A 10 19.79 26.81 -0.92
N ALA A 11 18.68 26.31 -1.45
CA ALA A 11 18.47 24.89 -1.70
C ALA A 11 18.05 24.70 -3.15
N ALA A 12 18.50 23.61 -3.76
CA ALA A 12 18.14 23.24 -5.12
C ALA A 12 17.63 21.80 -5.12
N LYS A 13 16.67 21.52 -6.00
CA LYS A 13 16.07 20.21 -6.16
C LYS A 13 16.46 19.66 -7.53
N GLU A 14 17.17 18.55 -7.51
CA GLU A 14 17.56 17.80 -8.71
C GLU A 14 17.56 16.31 -8.39
N GLY A 15 16.82 15.51 -9.16
CA GLY A 15 16.87 14.04 -9.07
C GLY A 15 16.07 13.44 -7.91
N ALA A 16 16.68 12.57 -7.11
CA ALA A 16 15.99 11.73 -6.14
C ALA A 16 15.77 12.42 -4.78
N GLY A 17 14.61 12.21 -4.17
CA GLY A 17 14.24 12.77 -2.85
C GLY A 17 13.64 14.17 -2.95
N SER A 18 12.87 14.59 -1.95
CA SER A 18 12.16 15.88 -1.96
C SER A 18 12.96 17.00 -1.26
N VAL A 19 12.70 18.24 -1.65
CA VAL A 19 13.13 19.43 -0.91
C VAL A 19 11.87 20.21 -0.56
N VAL A 20 11.64 20.35 0.74
CA VAL A 20 10.43 20.96 1.30
C VAL A 20 10.84 22.20 2.09
N VAL A 21 10.13 23.30 1.84
CA VAL A 21 10.30 24.57 2.54
C VAL A 21 9.09 24.80 3.43
N GLY A 22 9.31 24.95 4.73
CA GLY A 22 8.28 25.31 5.71
C GLY A 22 8.14 26.80 5.85
N LEU A 23 6.91 27.31 5.76
CA LEU A 23 6.58 28.71 5.92
C LEU A 23 6.10 28.99 7.35
N GLY A 24 6.99 29.51 8.20
CA GLY A 24 6.69 29.92 9.57
C GLY A 24 6.32 31.41 9.68
N ARG A 25 6.19 31.90 10.91
CA ARG A 25 5.96 33.33 11.18
C ARG A 25 7.29 34.00 11.54
N GLY A 26 7.94 34.63 10.56
CA GLY A 26 9.26 35.26 10.75
C GLY A 26 10.42 34.25 10.83
N GLU A 27 10.16 33.01 10.43
CA GLU A 27 11.12 31.92 10.34
C GLU A 27 10.74 31.01 9.18
N MET A 28 11.74 30.39 8.56
CA MET A 28 11.56 29.47 7.45
C MET A 28 12.43 28.24 7.66
N PHE A 29 11.95 27.10 7.17
CA PHE A 29 12.61 25.81 7.35
C PHE A 29 12.90 25.17 6.00
N VAL A 30 14.01 24.43 5.88
CA VAL A 30 14.28 23.59 4.72
C VAL A 30 14.59 22.19 5.21
N ALA A 31 13.89 21.20 4.66
CA ALA A 31 14.11 19.79 4.98
C ALA A 31 13.92 18.89 3.76
N SER A 32 14.38 17.65 3.88
CA SER A 32 14.17 16.61 2.88
C SER A 32 12.81 15.90 2.99
N ASP A 33 12.03 16.20 4.03
CA ASP A 33 10.69 15.63 4.22
C ASP A 33 9.83 16.51 5.15
N ILE A 34 8.51 16.41 4.99
CA ILE A 34 7.50 17.19 5.71
C ILE A 34 7.55 16.97 7.24
N PRO A 35 7.66 15.73 7.79
CA PRO A 35 7.60 15.50 9.23
C PRO A 35 8.65 16.25 10.04
N ALA A 36 9.83 16.53 9.46
CA ALA A 36 10.90 17.28 10.11
C ALA A 36 10.54 18.74 10.41
N ILE A 37 9.50 19.28 9.74
CA ILE A 37 9.09 20.69 9.84
C ILE A 37 7.76 20.84 10.59
N LEU A 38 6.95 19.77 10.70
CA LEU A 38 5.57 19.85 11.20
C LEU A 38 5.43 20.41 12.62
N SER A 39 6.46 20.30 13.47
CA SER A 39 6.49 20.89 14.81
C SER A 39 6.52 22.42 14.80
N HIS A 40 6.93 23.04 13.69
CA HIS A 40 7.10 24.48 13.55
C HIS A 40 6.03 25.12 12.66
N THR A 41 5.71 24.49 11.52
CA THR A 41 4.68 24.98 10.62
C THR A 41 4.03 23.84 9.84
N ARG A 42 2.80 24.08 9.39
CA ARG A 42 2.03 23.18 8.54
C ARG A 42 1.88 23.70 7.11
N ASP A 43 2.27 24.93 6.84
CA ASP A 43 2.18 25.51 5.50
C ASP A 43 3.54 25.31 4.82
N VAL A 44 3.56 24.56 3.71
CA VAL A 44 4.81 24.13 3.04
C VAL A 44 4.80 24.39 1.54
N VAL A 45 5.98 24.58 0.97
CA VAL A 45 6.23 24.63 -0.48
C VAL A 45 7.18 23.47 -0.83
N ILE A 46 6.80 22.64 -1.79
CA ILE A 46 7.59 21.48 -2.23
C ILE A 46 8.24 21.84 -3.57
N LEU A 47 9.57 21.76 -3.65
CA LEU A 47 10.33 22.06 -4.87
C LEU A 47 10.18 20.96 -5.92
N GLU A 48 10.24 21.35 -7.19
CA GLU A 48 10.32 20.46 -8.35
C GLU A 48 11.74 20.32 -8.88
N ASP A 49 11.98 19.31 -9.72
CA ASP A 49 13.29 19.13 -10.36
C ASP A 49 13.66 20.34 -11.22
N GLY A 50 14.92 20.76 -11.16
CA GLY A 50 15.41 21.95 -11.84
C GLY A 50 15.05 23.26 -11.15
N GLU A 51 14.58 23.22 -9.90
CA GLU A 51 14.25 24.42 -9.13
C GLU A 51 15.25 24.74 -8.03
N VAL A 52 15.39 26.02 -7.76
CA VAL A 52 16.20 26.62 -6.70
C VAL A 52 15.30 27.51 -5.85
N VAL A 53 15.44 27.40 -4.54
CA VAL A 53 14.80 28.29 -3.58
C VAL A 53 15.85 29.05 -2.80
N VAL A 54 15.65 30.35 -2.67
CA VAL A 54 16.34 31.21 -1.73
C VAL A 54 15.39 31.47 -0.57
N VAL A 55 15.84 31.12 0.63
CA VAL A 55 15.08 31.21 1.88
C VAL A 55 15.74 32.23 2.79
N THR A 56 14.94 33.17 3.28
CA THR A 56 15.32 34.18 4.28
C THR A 56 14.34 34.10 5.47
N THR A 57 14.53 34.90 6.52
CA THR A 57 13.55 35.01 7.61
C THR A 57 12.21 35.61 7.14
N ASP A 58 12.24 36.41 6.08
CA ASP A 58 11.12 37.24 5.66
C ASP A 58 10.28 36.57 4.56
N GLY A 59 10.86 35.61 3.83
CA GLY A 59 10.21 35.04 2.65
C GLY A 59 11.03 33.98 1.94
N VAL A 60 10.40 33.43 0.90
CA VAL A 60 10.97 32.44 0.00
C VAL A 60 10.85 32.95 -1.44
N GLU A 61 11.91 32.78 -2.22
CA GLU A 61 11.94 33.10 -3.65
C GLU A 61 12.30 31.83 -4.40
N LEU A 62 11.41 31.38 -5.29
CA LEU A 62 11.63 30.21 -6.13
C LEU A 62 12.00 30.64 -7.55
N SER A 63 12.95 29.92 -8.13
CA SER A 63 13.41 30.10 -9.50
C SER A 63 13.78 28.76 -10.12
N THR A 64 13.87 28.69 -11.44
CA THR A 64 14.50 27.55 -12.13
C THR A 64 16.03 27.69 -12.09
N LEU A 65 16.76 26.63 -12.48
CA LEU A 65 18.21 26.68 -12.68
C LEU A 65 18.65 27.75 -13.71
N ASP A 66 17.75 28.17 -14.59
CA ASP A 66 17.95 29.23 -15.60
C ASP A 66 17.48 30.62 -15.11
N ASP A 67 17.35 30.81 -13.80
CA ASP A 67 16.97 32.06 -13.13
C ASP A 67 15.59 32.60 -13.55
N GLN A 68 14.67 31.71 -13.94
CA GLN A 68 13.28 32.10 -14.22
C GLN A 68 12.45 32.03 -12.94
N PRO A 69 11.77 33.11 -12.51
CA PRO A 69 10.95 33.10 -11.30
C PRO A 69 9.81 32.08 -11.39
N VAL A 70 9.58 31.34 -10.29
CA VAL A 70 8.48 30.39 -10.17
C VAL A 70 7.53 30.85 -9.06
N GLN A 71 6.24 30.92 -9.37
CA GLN A 71 5.21 31.15 -8.35
C GLN A 71 4.56 29.84 -7.95
N ARG A 72 4.44 29.61 -6.64
CA ARG A 72 3.78 28.42 -6.09
C ARG A 72 3.04 28.74 -4.82
N ASP A 73 1.78 28.30 -4.76
CA ASP A 73 0.97 28.39 -3.57
C ASP A 73 1.46 27.40 -2.51
N ALA A 74 1.44 27.85 -1.25
CA ALA A 74 1.73 26.99 -0.12
C ALA A 74 0.62 25.95 0.06
N VAL A 75 1.03 24.70 0.32
CA VAL A 75 0.12 23.62 0.66
C VAL A 75 0.08 23.45 2.17
N ARG A 76 -1.12 23.43 2.75
CA ARG A 76 -1.29 23.17 4.17
C ARG A 76 -1.37 21.67 4.44
N ILE A 77 -0.43 21.16 5.23
CA ILE A 77 -0.40 19.79 5.68
C ILE A 77 -1.43 19.58 6.79
N LEU A 78 -2.32 18.61 6.58
CA LEU A 78 -3.41 18.30 7.50
C LEU A 78 -3.02 17.31 8.62
N TRP A 79 -1.77 16.82 8.59
CA TRP A 79 -1.26 15.91 9.61
C TRP A 79 -0.96 16.64 10.92
N ASP A 80 -1.21 15.96 12.03
CA ASP A 80 -0.76 16.41 13.35
C ASP A 80 0.65 15.86 13.62
N PRO A 81 1.61 16.67 14.14
CA PRO A 81 2.93 16.18 14.54
C PRO A 81 2.89 14.92 15.41
N ILE A 82 1.89 14.79 16.29
CA ILE A 82 1.71 13.62 17.16
C ILE A 82 1.53 12.33 16.34
N MET A 83 0.97 12.41 15.12
CA MET A 83 0.82 11.24 14.24
C MET A 83 2.16 10.68 13.77
N ALA A 84 3.23 11.47 13.79
CA ALA A 84 4.58 11.06 13.41
C ALA A 84 5.39 10.50 14.59
N GLU A 85 4.86 10.51 15.83
CA GLU A 85 5.50 9.95 17.01
C GLU A 85 5.11 8.48 17.24
N LYS A 86 5.89 7.74 18.06
CA LYS A 86 5.58 6.34 18.40
C LYS A 86 4.34 6.18 19.29
N GLY A 87 3.85 7.24 19.95
CA GLY A 87 2.58 7.22 20.68
C GLY A 87 2.45 6.12 21.74
N GLY A 88 3.54 5.75 22.42
CA GLY A 88 3.56 4.67 23.43
C GLY A 88 3.82 3.25 22.89
N TYR A 89 3.87 3.06 21.58
CA TYR A 89 4.30 1.79 20.97
C TYR A 89 5.82 1.64 20.95
N ARG A 90 6.31 0.40 20.96
CA ARG A 90 7.75 0.11 20.93
C ARG A 90 8.41 0.47 19.59
N HIS A 91 7.67 0.27 18.50
CA HIS A 91 8.13 0.43 17.13
C HIS A 91 7.07 1.18 16.32
N PHE A 92 7.51 1.96 15.32
CA PHE A 92 6.61 2.63 14.38
C PHE A 92 5.76 1.62 13.62
N MET A 93 6.36 0.52 13.15
CA MET A 93 5.61 -0.51 12.44
C MET A 93 4.46 -1.07 13.29
N LEU A 94 4.68 -1.30 14.60
CA LEU A 94 3.62 -1.77 15.50
C LEU A 94 2.51 -0.73 15.64
N LYS A 95 2.85 0.54 15.87
CA LYS A 95 1.86 1.63 15.88
C LYS A 95 1.05 1.65 14.59
N GLU A 96 1.72 1.58 13.45
CA GLU A 96 1.09 1.69 12.13
C GLU A 96 0.16 0.51 11.82
N MET A 97 0.50 -0.70 12.30
CA MET A 97 -0.42 -1.85 12.25
C MET A 97 -1.70 -1.59 13.04
N TYR A 98 -1.60 -1.01 14.24
CA TYR A 98 -2.73 -0.67 15.10
C TYR A 98 -3.52 0.57 14.62
N GLU A 99 -2.93 1.40 13.77
CA GLU A 99 -3.61 2.54 13.13
C GLU A 99 -4.47 2.13 11.93
N GLN A 100 -4.36 0.89 11.43
CA GLN A 100 -5.06 0.43 10.23
C GLN A 100 -6.59 0.64 10.26
N PRO A 101 -7.33 0.36 11.36
CA PRO A 101 -8.77 0.64 11.42
C PRO A 101 -9.10 2.11 11.12
N ARG A 102 -8.35 3.03 11.73
CA ARG A 102 -8.50 4.47 11.50
C ARG A 102 -8.09 4.86 10.09
N ALA A 103 -6.93 4.40 9.61
CA ALA A 103 -6.42 4.71 8.27
C ALA A 103 -7.39 4.26 7.17
N ILE A 104 -7.97 3.07 7.30
CA ILE A 104 -9.02 2.55 6.40
C ILE A 104 -10.24 3.48 6.43
N THR A 105 -10.69 3.89 7.62
CA THR A 105 -11.82 4.81 7.78
C THR A 105 -11.54 6.16 7.12
N ASP A 106 -10.36 6.72 7.35
CA ASP A 106 -9.94 8.01 6.78
C ASP A 106 -9.82 7.94 5.24
N THR A 107 -9.55 6.75 4.68
CA THR A 107 -9.50 6.52 3.22
C THR A 107 -10.87 6.67 2.56
N PHE A 108 -11.95 6.19 3.18
CA PHE A 108 -13.31 6.30 2.58
C PHE A 108 -14.13 7.46 3.14
N ARG A 109 -13.68 8.10 4.23
CA ARG A 109 -14.36 9.26 4.82
C ARG A 109 -14.51 10.38 3.79
N GLY A 110 -15.71 10.95 3.69
CA GLY A 110 -16.03 12.00 2.72
C GLY A 110 -16.15 11.53 1.27
N ARG A 111 -15.86 10.25 0.98
CA ARG A 111 -15.99 9.64 -0.36
C ARG A 111 -17.22 8.76 -0.50
N LEU A 112 -18.01 8.64 0.55
CA LEU A 112 -19.28 7.93 0.56
C LEU A 112 -20.38 8.95 0.75
N SER A 113 -21.29 9.07 -0.22
CA SER A 113 -22.46 9.92 -0.12
C SER A 113 -23.53 9.22 0.72
N PRO A 114 -23.86 9.70 1.94
CA PRO A 114 -24.89 9.06 2.76
C PRO A 114 -26.28 9.16 2.11
N GLU A 115 -26.54 10.26 1.41
CA GLU A 115 -27.83 10.56 0.76
C GLU A 115 -28.08 9.67 -0.45
N THR A 116 -27.08 9.52 -1.32
CA THR A 116 -27.26 8.80 -2.58
C THR A 116 -26.79 7.35 -2.52
N GLY A 117 -25.97 7.00 -1.52
CA GLY A 117 -25.29 5.71 -1.43
C GLY A 117 -24.25 5.51 -2.53
N ASN A 118 -23.71 6.60 -3.10
CA ASN A 118 -22.69 6.55 -4.15
C ASN A 118 -21.28 6.78 -3.58
N VAL A 119 -20.28 6.34 -4.35
CA VAL A 119 -18.87 6.71 -4.14
C VAL A 119 -18.58 8.02 -4.87
N LEU A 120 -17.97 8.98 -4.17
CA LEU A 120 -17.57 10.28 -4.68
C LEU A 120 -16.05 10.40 -4.62
N LEU A 121 -15.42 10.55 -5.79
CA LEU A 121 -13.97 10.72 -5.92
C LEU A 121 -13.70 12.08 -6.58
N PRO A 122 -13.77 13.21 -5.84
CA PRO A 122 -13.69 14.55 -6.42
C PRO A 122 -12.34 14.83 -7.08
N ASP A 123 -11.27 14.23 -6.56
CA ASP A 123 -9.90 14.41 -7.07
C ASP A 123 -9.58 13.50 -8.27
N VAL A 124 -10.51 12.61 -8.63
CA VAL A 124 -10.44 11.80 -9.85
C VAL A 124 -11.05 12.59 -10.99
N THR A 125 -10.23 13.42 -11.61
CA THR A 125 -10.54 14.30 -12.74
C THR A 125 -10.58 13.54 -14.07
N LEU A 126 -11.33 12.44 -14.12
CA LEU A 126 -11.63 11.71 -15.36
C LEU A 126 -13.06 12.02 -15.81
N ASP A 127 -13.21 12.48 -17.06
CA ASP A 127 -14.54 12.77 -17.59
C ASP A 127 -15.38 11.48 -17.71
N PRO A 128 -16.70 11.52 -17.39
CA PRO A 128 -17.55 10.33 -17.46
C PRO A 128 -17.61 9.66 -18.84
N SER A 129 -17.45 10.40 -19.93
CA SER A 129 -17.47 9.83 -21.28
C SER A 129 -16.18 9.04 -21.57
N SER A 130 -15.02 9.53 -21.15
CA SER A 130 -13.72 8.84 -21.21
C SER A 130 -13.76 7.57 -20.38
N VAL A 131 -14.33 7.60 -19.17
CA VAL A 131 -14.48 6.41 -18.32
C VAL A 131 -15.28 5.30 -19.01
N LYS A 132 -16.31 5.66 -19.79
CA LYS A 132 -17.09 4.70 -20.59
C LYS A 132 -16.31 4.18 -21.80
N ALA A 133 -15.46 5.01 -22.39
CA ALA A 133 -14.61 4.65 -23.52
C ALA A 133 -13.38 3.81 -23.14
N LEU A 134 -13.05 3.69 -21.84
CA LEU A 134 -11.97 2.82 -21.38
C LEU A 134 -12.22 1.38 -21.81
N GLU A 135 -11.18 0.76 -22.37
CA GLU A 135 -11.18 -0.63 -22.80
C GLU A 135 -10.44 -1.54 -21.80
N ARG A 136 -9.49 -1.00 -21.04
CA ARG A 136 -8.76 -1.74 -20.01
C ARG A 136 -8.06 -0.81 -19.00
N VAL A 137 -7.57 -1.44 -17.94
CA VAL A 137 -6.81 -0.81 -16.85
C VAL A 137 -5.44 -1.48 -16.69
N VAL A 138 -4.40 -0.70 -16.43
CA VAL A 138 -3.06 -1.21 -16.15
C VAL A 138 -2.58 -0.62 -14.85
N PHE A 139 -2.31 -1.44 -13.85
CA PHE A 139 -1.64 -0.99 -12.64
C PHE A 139 -0.13 -1.05 -12.81
N VAL A 140 0.57 0.00 -12.35
CA VAL A 140 2.04 0.04 -12.29
C VAL A 140 2.49 0.38 -10.87
N ALA A 141 3.33 -0.46 -10.28
CA ALA A 141 3.81 -0.31 -8.90
C ALA A 141 5.05 -1.18 -8.62
N CYS A 142 5.66 -0.99 -7.46
CA CYS A 142 6.80 -1.76 -6.96
C CYS A 142 6.52 -2.35 -5.57
N GLY A 143 7.12 -3.50 -5.25
CA GLY A 143 7.07 -4.13 -3.92
C GLY A 143 5.64 -4.35 -3.38
N THR A 144 5.41 -4.05 -2.11
CA THR A 144 4.07 -4.16 -1.47
C THR A 144 2.96 -3.47 -2.27
N ALA A 145 3.23 -2.35 -2.95
CA ALA A 145 2.23 -1.67 -3.77
C ALA A 145 1.81 -2.49 -5.00
N SER A 146 2.70 -3.29 -5.60
CA SER A 146 2.34 -4.19 -6.71
C SER A 146 1.45 -5.34 -6.24
N TYR A 147 1.65 -5.84 -5.02
CA TYR A 147 0.76 -6.85 -4.44
C TYR A 147 -0.63 -6.28 -4.12
N ALA A 148 -0.71 -5.03 -3.63
CA ALA A 148 -1.99 -4.32 -3.51
C ALA A 148 -2.66 -4.14 -4.88
N SER A 149 -1.89 -3.83 -5.92
CA SER A 149 -2.39 -3.73 -7.29
C SER A 149 -2.93 -5.05 -7.85
N LEU A 150 -2.40 -6.21 -7.46
CA LEU A 150 -2.97 -7.52 -7.85
C LEU A 150 -4.39 -7.71 -7.31
N LEU A 151 -4.66 -7.22 -6.10
CA LEU A 151 -6.02 -7.15 -5.55
C LEU A 151 -6.86 -6.12 -6.32
N GLY A 152 -6.30 -4.93 -6.55
CA GLY A 152 -6.92 -3.86 -7.33
C GLY A 152 -7.37 -4.34 -8.71
N ARG A 153 -6.52 -5.07 -9.43
CA ARG A 153 -6.84 -5.72 -10.72
C ARG A 153 -8.12 -6.55 -10.62
N SER A 154 -8.17 -7.48 -9.67
CA SER A 154 -9.35 -8.33 -9.50
C SER A 154 -10.58 -7.56 -9.03
N MET A 155 -10.42 -6.44 -8.31
CA MET A 155 -11.52 -5.54 -7.98
C MET A 155 -12.04 -4.79 -9.21
N ILE A 156 -11.16 -4.27 -10.07
CA ILE A 156 -11.55 -3.61 -11.32
C ILE A 156 -12.30 -4.59 -12.23
N GLU A 157 -11.78 -5.79 -12.42
CA GLU A 157 -12.43 -6.82 -13.25
C GLU A 157 -13.85 -7.14 -12.73
N ARG A 158 -14.00 -7.35 -11.42
CA ARG A 158 -15.27 -7.77 -10.81
C ARG A 158 -16.27 -6.63 -10.61
N LEU A 159 -15.81 -5.39 -10.41
CA LEU A 159 -16.67 -4.25 -10.10
C LEU A 159 -16.96 -3.37 -11.31
N ALA A 160 -16.02 -3.25 -12.24
CA ALA A 160 -16.15 -2.37 -13.39
C ALA A 160 -16.32 -3.11 -14.72
N ALA A 161 -16.22 -4.44 -14.72
CA ALA A 161 -16.19 -5.27 -15.93
C ALA A 161 -15.18 -4.75 -16.97
N LEU A 162 -14.00 -4.34 -16.47
CA LEU A 162 -12.89 -3.88 -17.26
C LEU A 162 -11.74 -4.88 -17.14
N PRO A 163 -11.18 -5.36 -18.27
CA PRO A 163 -9.91 -6.07 -18.26
C PRO A 163 -8.86 -5.26 -17.50
N ALA A 164 -8.13 -5.92 -16.59
CA ALA A 164 -7.09 -5.27 -15.83
C ALA A 164 -5.82 -6.12 -15.80
N GLU A 165 -4.67 -5.46 -15.81
CA GLU A 165 -3.36 -6.09 -15.64
C GLU A 165 -2.54 -5.35 -14.58
N VAL A 166 -1.48 -6.00 -14.10
CA VAL A 166 -0.52 -5.41 -13.15
C VAL A 166 0.86 -5.66 -13.69
N ASP A 167 1.63 -4.60 -13.82
CA ASP A 167 3.02 -4.63 -14.20
C ASP A 167 3.91 -4.09 -13.09
N LEU A 168 5.09 -4.70 -12.95
CA LEU A 168 6.17 -4.08 -12.19
C LEU A 168 6.62 -2.83 -12.93
N ALA A 169 6.68 -1.70 -12.23
CA ALA A 169 6.97 -0.43 -12.88
C ALA A 169 8.37 -0.41 -13.54
N SER A 170 9.33 -1.10 -12.93
CA SER A 170 10.68 -1.29 -13.47
C SER A 170 10.65 -1.96 -14.85
N GLU A 171 9.82 -2.99 -15.04
CA GLU A 171 9.73 -3.70 -16.32
C GLU A 171 8.88 -2.93 -17.35
N PHE A 172 7.80 -2.30 -16.89
CA PHE A 172 6.84 -1.58 -17.74
C PHE A 172 7.52 -0.52 -18.61
N ARG A 173 8.43 0.27 -18.03
CA ARG A 173 9.09 1.38 -18.73
C ARG A 173 10.07 0.90 -19.81
N TYR A 174 10.71 -0.25 -19.65
CA TYR A 174 11.73 -0.74 -20.58
C TYR A 174 11.19 -1.66 -21.67
N ARG A 175 10.01 -2.28 -21.47
CA ARG A 175 9.41 -3.21 -22.43
C ARG A 175 8.56 -2.56 -23.53
N ASP A 176 8.60 -1.23 -23.65
CA ASP A 176 7.73 -0.45 -24.55
C ASP A 176 6.24 -0.79 -24.42
N ALA A 177 5.72 -0.81 -23.18
CA ALA A 177 4.37 -1.28 -22.88
C ALA A 177 3.30 -0.65 -23.79
N LEU A 178 2.46 -1.49 -24.39
CA LEU A 178 1.41 -1.09 -25.33
C LEU A 178 0.29 -0.41 -24.56
N VAL A 179 0.33 0.91 -24.38
CA VAL A 179 -0.73 1.72 -23.75
C VAL A 179 -1.13 2.89 -24.66
N GLY A 180 -2.31 3.47 -24.42
CA GLY A 180 -2.82 4.59 -25.21
C GLY A 180 -4.08 5.22 -24.61
N PRO A 181 -4.79 6.10 -25.33
CA PRO A 181 -5.87 6.91 -24.79
C PRO A 181 -7.06 6.15 -24.17
N GLN A 182 -7.29 4.90 -24.59
CA GLN A 182 -8.36 4.03 -24.05
C GLN A 182 -7.90 3.12 -22.90
N THR A 183 -6.65 3.27 -22.45
CA THR A 183 -6.06 2.53 -21.34
C THR A 183 -5.90 3.44 -20.14
N LEU A 184 -6.58 3.16 -19.04
CA LEU A 184 -6.31 3.85 -17.77
C LEU A 184 -5.09 3.23 -17.11
N VAL A 185 -4.03 4.00 -16.95
CA VAL A 185 -2.86 3.58 -16.16
C VAL A 185 -3.03 4.08 -14.73
N ILE A 186 -3.00 3.15 -13.77
CA ILE A 186 -3.10 3.44 -12.35
C ILE A 186 -1.74 3.22 -11.71
N ALA A 187 -1.10 4.30 -11.28
CA ALA A 187 0.16 4.23 -10.55
C ALA A 187 -0.10 4.20 -9.05
N VAL A 188 0.44 3.21 -8.36
CA VAL A 188 0.25 3.03 -6.90
C VAL A 188 1.58 3.19 -6.19
N SER A 189 1.68 4.19 -5.31
CA SER A 189 2.89 4.41 -4.51
C SER A 189 2.56 5.13 -3.20
N GLN A 190 3.03 4.59 -2.08
CA GLN A 190 2.87 5.23 -0.77
C GLN A 190 3.53 6.62 -0.76
N SER A 191 4.79 6.71 -1.17
CA SER A 191 5.55 7.97 -1.17
C SER A 191 5.18 8.88 -2.33
N GLY A 192 4.79 8.31 -3.48
CA GLY A 192 4.64 9.06 -4.73
C GLY A 192 5.97 9.52 -5.33
N GLU A 193 7.10 9.01 -4.81
CA GLU A 193 8.47 9.37 -5.21
C GLU A 193 9.29 8.17 -5.72
N THR A 194 8.65 7.00 -5.88
CA THR A 194 9.32 5.78 -6.37
C THR A 194 9.78 5.97 -7.82
N ALA A 195 11.09 5.92 -8.07
CA ALA A 195 11.68 6.28 -9.36
C ALA A 195 11.11 5.46 -10.53
N ASP A 196 11.04 4.14 -10.39
CA ASP A 196 10.48 3.25 -11.41
C ASP A 196 9.02 3.56 -11.73
N THR A 197 8.20 3.77 -10.69
CA THR A 197 6.77 4.12 -10.85
C THR A 197 6.61 5.45 -11.57
N LEU A 198 7.43 6.45 -11.23
CA LEU A 198 7.42 7.74 -11.91
C LEU A 198 7.86 7.60 -13.38
N GLY A 199 8.90 6.81 -13.64
CA GLY A 199 9.36 6.49 -15.00
C GLY A 199 8.28 5.81 -15.85
N ALA A 200 7.57 4.84 -15.27
CA ALA A 200 6.45 4.16 -15.93
C ALA A 200 5.30 5.13 -16.28
N VAL A 201 4.96 6.05 -15.37
CA VAL A 201 3.94 7.08 -15.62
C VAL A 201 4.36 8.03 -16.73
N LYS A 202 5.61 8.52 -16.72
CA LYS A 202 6.13 9.38 -17.78
C LYS A 202 6.07 8.68 -19.14
N ALA A 203 6.47 7.40 -19.21
CA ALA A 203 6.39 6.60 -20.43
C ALA A 203 4.94 6.42 -20.94
N ALA A 204 4.00 6.13 -20.04
CA ALA A 204 2.58 5.98 -20.39
C ALA A 204 1.95 7.30 -20.87
N ARG A 205 2.31 8.42 -20.22
CA ARG A 205 1.83 9.76 -20.56
C ARG A 205 2.26 10.19 -21.96
N LEU A 206 3.49 9.88 -22.37
CA LEU A 206 3.98 10.14 -23.74
C LEU A 206 3.15 9.42 -24.81
N LYS A 207 2.49 8.31 -24.46
CA LYS A 207 1.58 7.58 -25.34
C LYS A 207 0.12 8.03 -25.24
N GLY A 208 -0.15 9.09 -24.48
CA GLY A 208 -1.48 9.68 -24.33
C GLY A 208 -2.44 8.88 -23.43
N ALA A 209 -1.93 7.95 -22.62
CA ALA A 209 -2.77 7.22 -21.67
C ALA A 209 -3.19 8.14 -20.50
N PRO A 210 -4.49 8.17 -20.11
CA PRO A 210 -4.91 8.83 -18.88
C PRO A 210 -4.26 8.15 -17.66
N ILE A 211 -3.75 8.96 -16.74
CA ILE A 211 -3.03 8.49 -15.55
C ILE A 211 -3.84 8.81 -14.29
N LEU A 212 -4.03 7.82 -13.43
CA LEU A 212 -4.55 8.00 -12.08
C LEU A 212 -3.49 7.60 -11.05
N ALA A 213 -3.13 8.51 -10.15
CA ALA A 213 -2.20 8.19 -9.06
C ALA A 213 -2.95 7.87 -7.76
N ILE A 214 -2.71 6.68 -7.20
CA ILE A 214 -3.09 6.33 -5.82
C ILE A 214 -1.86 6.54 -4.94
N THR A 215 -1.89 7.57 -4.10
CA THR A 215 -0.74 7.95 -3.26
C THR A 215 -1.11 8.50 -1.89
N ASN A 216 -0.21 8.40 -0.93
CA ASN A 216 -0.46 8.88 0.43
C ASN A 216 0.11 10.29 0.69
N VAL A 217 1.11 10.72 -0.10
CA VAL A 217 1.75 12.03 0.06
C VAL A 217 1.13 13.04 -0.90
N VAL A 218 0.52 14.07 -0.32
CA VAL A 218 -0.08 15.18 -1.07
C VAL A 218 1.02 15.97 -1.76
N GLY A 219 0.82 16.27 -3.05
CA GLY A 219 1.79 17.04 -3.82
C GLY A 219 3.09 16.30 -4.08
N SER A 220 3.10 14.96 -4.06
CA SER A 220 4.24 14.15 -4.52
C SER A 220 4.46 14.27 -6.03
N ALA A 221 5.65 13.91 -6.52
CA ALA A 221 5.97 13.90 -7.96
C ALA A 221 4.94 13.12 -8.78
N LEU A 222 4.55 11.93 -8.31
CA LEU A 222 3.53 11.11 -8.96
C LEU A 222 2.17 11.81 -9.05
N SER A 223 1.76 12.52 -7.98
CA SER A 223 0.48 13.23 -7.97
C SER A 223 0.43 14.38 -8.98
N ARG A 224 1.58 15.05 -9.22
CA ARG A 224 1.71 16.13 -10.20
C ARG A 224 1.73 15.62 -11.64
N GLU A 225 2.31 14.44 -11.86
CA GLU A 225 2.37 13.82 -13.19
C GLU A 225 1.04 13.17 -13.63
N ALA A 226 0.12 12.93 -12.70
CA ALA A 226 -1.12 12.23 -12.98
C ALA A 226 -2.21 13.14 -13.58
N THR A 227 -3.11 12.56 -14.36
CA THR A 227 -4.32 13.24 -14.87
C THR A 227 -5.33 13.46 -13.75
N GLY A 228 -5.39 12.54 -12.79
CA GLY A 228 -6.17 12.64 -11.56
C GLY A 228 -5.49 11.90 -10.42
N THR A 229 -5.96 12.14 -9.20
CA THR A 229 -5.34 11.54 -8.00
C THR A 229 -6.40 10.95 -7.08
N LEU A 230 -6.01 9.93 -6.33
CA LEU A 230 -6.82 9.34 -5.28
C LEU A 230 -5.95 9.17 -4.03
N SER A 231 -6.07 10.11 -3.09
CA SER A 231 -5.25 10.10 -1.90
C SER A 231 -5.62 8.92 -0.97
N MET A 232 -4.63 8.29 -0.36
CA MET A 232 -4.86 7.18 0.57
C MET A 232 -5.30 7.65 1.96
N HIS A 233 -4.93 8.87 2.37
CA HIS A 233 -5.22 9.42 3.71
C HIS A 233 -4.80 8.51 4.88
N ALA A 234 -3.76 7.71 4.74
CA ALA A 234 -3.27 6.80 5.79
C ALA A 234 -2.52 7.53 6.93
N GLY A 235 -2.23 8.83 6.74
CA GLY A 235 -1.30 9.59 7.57
C GLY A 235 0.17 9.18 7.30
N PRO A 236 1.14 9.78 8.00
CA PRO A 236 2.56 9.47 7.81
C PRO A 236 2.83 8.00 8.20
N GLU A 237 3.62 7.30 7.38
CA GLU A 237 4.08 5.94 7.65
C GLU A 237 5.61 5.98 7.68
N ILE A 238 6.18 5.78 8.86
CA ILE A 238 7.59 5.96 9.19
C ILE A 238 8.34 4.63 9.11
N GLY A 239 7.73 3.52 9.55
CA GLY A 239 8.35 2.19 9.46
C GLY A 239 8.65 1.83 8.00
N VAL A 240 9.85 1.29 7.71
CA VAL A 240 10.26 0.98 6.33
C VAL A 240 9.28 0.01 5.66
N ALA A 241 8.92 -1.08 6.35
CA ALA A 241 7.94 -2.03 5.86
C ALA A 241 6.52 -1.43 5.87
N SER A 242 5.90 -1.34 4.68
CA SER A 242 4.52 -0.86 4.52
C SER A 242 3.51 -1.74 5.27
N THR A 243 2.55 -1.12 5.97
CA THR A 243 1.46 -1.81 6.70
C THR A 243 0.12 -1.14 6.40
N LYS A 244 -0.18 -0.01 7.03
CA LYS A 244 -1.41 0.75 6.77
C LYS A 244 -1.48 1.31 5.36
N ALA A 245 -0.35 1.60 4.75
CA ALA A 245 -0.32 2.00 3.35
C ALA A 245 -0.82 0.87 2.44
N PHE A 246 -0.43 -0.39 2.67
CA PHE A 246 -0.98 -1.54 1.91
C PHE A 246 -2.51 -1.60 2.01
N SER A 247 -3.04 -1.58 3.24
CA SER A 247 -4.49 -1.68 3.48
C SER A 247 -5.27 -0.54 2.84
N THR A 248 -4.74 0.68 2.89
CA THR A 248 -5.38 1.86 2.27
C THR A 248 -5.25 1.88 0.74
N MET A 249 -4.20 1.30 0.14
CA MET A 249 -4.11 1.08 -1.32
C MET A 249 -5.22 0.13 -1.81
N VAL A 250 -5.48 -0.94 -1.06
CA VAL A 250 -6.53 -1.91 -1.37
C VAL A 250 -7.92 -1.25 -1.26
N VAL A 251 -8.16 -0.45 -0.21
CA VAL A 251 -9.42 0.30 -0.06
C VAL A 251 -9.59 1.35 -1.16
N ALA A 252 -8.54 2.09 -1.50
CA ALA A 252 -8.58 3.06 -2.60
C ALA A 252 -8.92 2.38 -3.94
N SER A 253 -8.31 1.23 -4.23
CA SER A 253 -8.60 0.44 -5.42
C SER A 253 -10.04 -0.09 -5.43
N TYR A 254 -10.57 -0.48 -4.26
CA TYR A 254 -11.96 -0.90 -4.10
C TYR A 254 -12.94 0.24 -4.39
N LEU A 255 -12.71 1.43 -3.81
CA LEU A 255 -13.51 2.63 -4.07
C LEU A 255 -13.48 3.02 -5.55
N LEU A 256 -12.31 2.95 -6.19
CA LEU A 256 -12.17 3.21 -7.61
C LEU A 256 -12.96 2.19 -8.45
N GLY A 257 -12.89 0.90 -8.12
CA GLY A 257 -13.67 -0.13 -8.80
C GLY A 257 -15.17 0.09 -8.68
N LEU A 258 -15.66 0.48 -7.50
CA LEU A 258 -17.07 0.85 -7.29
C LEU A 258 -17.48 2.08 -8.12
N TRP A 259 -16.64 3.11 -8.12
CA TRP A 259 -16.87 4.34 -8.86
C TRP A 259 -16.92 4.10 -10.38
N LEU A 260 -15.93 3.39 -10.94
CA LEU A 260 -15.91 2.99 -12.34
C LEU A 260 -17.10 2.09 -12.69
N GLY A 261 -17.40 1.10 -11.85
CA GLY A 261 -18.54 0.21 -12.04
C GLY A 261 -19.89 0.92 -12.07
N ARG A 262 -20.05 1.96 -11.24
CA ARG A 262 -21.26 2.77 -11.24
C ARG A 262 -21.37 3.64 -12.49
N LEU A 263 -20.29 4.29 -12.91
CA LEU A 263 -20.26 5.12 -14.13
C LEU A 263 -20.47 4.31 -15.42
N ARG A 264 -20.00 3.07 -15.43
CA ARG A 264 -20.17 2.12 -16.55
C ARG A 264 -21.50 1.36 -16.50
N GLY A 265 -22.32 1.57 -15.47
CA GLY A 265 -23.60 0.90 -15.30
C GLY A 265 -23.51 -0.60 -14.98
N HIS A 266 -22.33 -1.11 -14.63
CA HIS A 266 -22.14 -2.51 -14.23
C HIS A 266 -22.67 -2.77 -12.81
N ILE A 267 -22.60 -1.76 -11.93
CA ILE A 267 -23.11 -1.83 -10.56
C ILE A 267 -24.35 -0.93 -10.43
N ASN A 268 -25.46 -1.53 -10.00
CA ASN A 268 -26.67 -0.78 -9.66
C ASN A 268 -26.58 -0.16 -8.25
N ALA A 269 -27.54 0.70 -7.88
CA ALA A 269 -27.49 1.41 -6.61
C ALA A 269 -27.66 0.51 -5.36
N GLU A 270 -28.35 -0.63 -5.49
CA GLU A 270 -28.55 -1.57 -4.37
C GLU A 270 -27.27 -2.36 -4.08
N ASP A 271 -26.66 -2.92 -5.12
CA ASP A 271 -25.37 -3.62 -5.04
C ASP A 271 -24.27 -2.69 -4.51
N LEU A 272 -24.27 -1.42 -4.95
CA LEU A 272 -23.32 -0.42 -4.46
C LEU A 272 -23.49 -0.17 -2.95
N ARG A 273 -24.73 0.00 -2.47
CA ARG A 273 -24.99 0.21 -1.03
C ARG A 273 -24.53 -0.97 -0.19
N LYS A 274 -24.82 -2.20 -0.63
CA LYS A 274 -24.35 -3.41 0.07
C LYS A 274 -22.82 -3.45 0.18
N ARG A 275 -22.13 -3.18 -0.93
CA ARG A 275 -20.66 -3.14 -0.97
C ARG A 275 -20.06 -2.04 -0.09
N ILE A 276 -20.73 -0.88 -0.01
CA ILE A 276 -20.34 0.18 0.92
C ILE A 276 -20.53 -0.26 2.37
N GLN A 277 -21.64 -0.92 2.70
CA GLN A 277 -21.86 -1.46 4.05
C GLN A 277 -20.78 -2.48 4.43
N ASP A 278 -20.44 -3.39 3.51
CA ASP A 278 -19.35 -4.35 3.72
C ASP A 278 -18.02 -3.63 4.02
N LEU A 279 -17.73 -2.52 3.33
CA LEU A 279 -16.53 -1.69 3.57
C LEU A 279 -16.55 -0.98 4.93
N VAL A 280 -17.70 -0.44 5.33
CA VAL A 280 -17.85 0.29 6.61
C VAL A 280 -17.64 -0.63 7.82
N GLU A 281 -17.89 -1.93 7.68
CA GLU A 281 -17.62 -2.93 8.72
C GLU A 281 -16.12 -3.26 8.88
N ILE A 282 -15.30 -3.05 7.84
CA ILE A 282 -13.88 -3.49 7.83
C ILE A 282 -13.05 -2.92 8.97
N PRO A 283 -13.10 -1.61 9.32
CA PRO A 283 -12.34 -1.09 10.46
C PRO A 283 -12.57 -1.89 11.75
N ARG A 284 -13.83 -2.21 12.06
CA ARG A 284 -14.19 -3.00 13.25
C ARG A 284 -13.62 -4.42 13.18
N LEU A 285 -13.67 -5.05 12.01
CA LEU A 285 -13.13 -6.40 11.81
C LEU A 285 -11.59 -6.43 11.89
N VAL A 286 -10.91 -5.40 11.40
CA VAL A 286 -9.46 -5.25 11.55
C VAL A 286 -9.09 -5.07 13.03
N GLU A 287 -9.82 -4.24 13.77
CA GLU A 287 -9.63 -4.06 15.22
C GLU A 287 -9.79 -5.38 15.97
N GLN A 288 -10.85 -6.15 15.70
CA GLN A 288 -11.05 -7.49 16.24
C GLN A 288 -9.90 -8.45 15.89
N THR A 289 -9.31 -8.32 14.70
CA THR A 289 -8.20 -9.18 14.27
C THR A 289 -6.89 -8.81 14.97
N LEU A 290 -6.69 -7.52 15.30
CA LEU A 290 -5.52 -7.05 16.06
C LEU A 290 -5.51 -7.59 17.51
N GLU A 291 -6.66 -7.98 18.06
CA GLU A 291 -6.73 -8.66 19.37
C GLU A 291 -5.99 -10.01 19.39
N LEU A 292 -5.68 -10.58 18.21
CA LEU A 292 -4.90 -11.83 18.08
C LEU A 292 -3.39 -11.64 18.36
N ASP A 293 -2.93 -10.41 18.59
CA ASP A 293 -1.53 -10.05 18.82
C ASP A 293 -0.82 -10.99 19.82
N GLY A 294 -1.40 -11.16 21.02
CA GLY A 294 -0.81 -12.02 22.05
C GLY A 294 -0.71 -13.50 21.64
N LYS A 295 -1.70 -14.02 20.92
CA LYS A 295 -1.70 -15.40 20.40
C LYS A 295 -0.61 -15.57 19.35
N ILE A 296 -0.46 -14.60 18.44
CA ILE A 296 0.53 -14.63 17.36
C ILE A 296 1.94 -14.44 17.93
N ALA A 297 2.14 -13.58 18.94
CA ALA A 297 3.40 -13.46 19.67
C ALA A 297 3.84 -14.78 20.34
N GLY A 298 2.86 -15.56 20.80
CA GLY A 298 3.05 -16.91 21.33
C GLY A 298 3.52 -17.89 20.26
N LEU A 299 2.86 -17.88 19.09
CA LEU A 299 3.22 -18.70 17.93
C LEU A 299 4.62 -18.36 17.39
N ALA A 300 4.95 -17.07 17.29
CA ALA A 300 6.25 -16.60 16.84
C ALA A 300 7.43 -17.13 17.68
N ARG A 301 7.21 -17.54 18.94
CA ARG A 301 8.26 -18.22 19.74
C ARG A 301 8.76 -19.48 19.08
N HIS A 302 7.83 -20.31 18.62
CA HIS A 302 8.11 -21.61 18.04
C HIS A 302 8.71 -21.45 16.63
N LEU A 303 8.24 -20.43 15.91
CA LEU A 303 8.55 -20.23 14.50
C LEU A 303 9.80 -19.38 14.23
N SER A 304 10.32 -18.65 15.23
CA SER A 304 11.42 -17.68 15.02
C SER A 304 12.77 -18.29 14.61
N GLN A 305 12.97 -19.59 14.88
CA GLN A 305 14.20 -20.31 14.55
C GLN A 305 14.17 -20.95 13.18
N GLU A 306 13.00 -21.00 12.55
CA GLU A 306 12.84 -21.66 11.26
C GLU A 306 13.54 -20.85 10.15
N PRO A 307 14.33 -21.50 9.29
CA PRO A 307 15.15 -20.82 8.30
C PRO A 307 14.36 -20.37 7.07
N ASN A 308 13.27 -21.07 6.76
CA ASN A 308 12.50 -20.90 5.53
C ASN A 308 10.99 -20.93 5.82
N PHE A 309 10.20 -20.19 5.05
CA PHE A 309 8.74 -20.21 5.11
C PHE A 309 8.15 -20.25 3.70
N LEU A 310 7.03 -20.94 3.57
CA LEU A 310 6.17 -20.85 2.40
C LEU A 310 4.81 -20.29 2.79
N TYR A 311 4.34 -19.32 2.02
CA TYR A 311 3.02 -18.71 2.16
C TYR A 311 2.17 -19.14 0.97
N LEU A 312 0.99 -19.69 1.23
CA LEU A 312 0.08 -20.17 0.20
C LEU A 312 -1.26 -19.46 0.27
N GLY A 313 -1.71 -18.99 -0.89
CA GLY A 313 -3.04 -18.42 -1.06
C GLY A 313 -3.59 -18.70 -2.45
N ARG A 314 -4.91 -18.58 -2.61
CA ARG A 314 -5.59 -18.71 -3.91
C ARG A 314 -6.52 -17.53 -4.15
N GLY A 315 -6.75 -17.21 -5.42
CA GLY A 315 -7.61 -16.10 -5.81
C GLY A 315 -7.15 -14.79 -5.16
N LEU A 316 -8.03 -14.16 -4.39
CA LEU A 316 -7.74 -12.90 -3.68
C LEU A 316 -6.75 -13.08 -2.52
N GLN A 317 -6.48 -14.32 -2.08
CA GLN A 317 -5.50 -14.57 -1.03
C GLN A 317 -4.09 -14.80 -1.58
N TYR A 318 -3.90 -15.00 -2.89
CA TYR A 318 -2.56 -15.13 -3.46
C TYR A 318 -1.70 -13.87 -3.25
N PRO A 319 -2.19 -12.64 -3.52
CA PRO A 319 -1.45 -11.43 -3.20
C PRO A 319 -1.14 -11.26 -1.71
N ILE A 320 -1.99 -11.77 -0.82
CA ILE A 320 -1.75 -11.74 0.63
C ILE A 320 -0.65 -12.72 1.04
N ALA A 321 -0.55 -13.88 0.38
CA ALA A 321 0.57 -14.79 0.59
C ALA A 321 1.91 -14.16 0.15
N LEU A 322 1.92 -13.44 -0.98
CA LEU A 322 3.09 -12.67 -1.43
C LEU A 322 3.48 -11.58 -0.43
N GLU A 323 2.50 -10.80 0.04
CA GLU A 323 2.73 -9.73 1.01
C GLU A 323 3.24 -10.26 2.35
N GLY A 324 2.64 -11.32 2.88
CA GLY A 324 3.09 -11.95 4.13
C GLY A 324 4.52 -12.47 4.05
N ALA A 325 4.87 -13.13 2.94
CA ALA A 325 6.23 -13.58 2.68
C ALA A 325 7.21 -12.39 2.58
N LEU A 326 6.82 -11.31 1.90
CA LEU A 326 7.64 -10.10 1.79
C LEU A 326 7.87 -9.47 3.17
N LYS A 327 6.84 -9.30 4.00
CA LYS A 327 6.99 -8.75 5.36
C LYS A 327 7.94 -9.59 6.21
N LEU A 328 7.79 -10.91 6.17
CA LEU A 328 8.68 -11.78 6.94
C LEU A 328 10.13 -11.66 6.46
N LYS A 329 10.36 -11.61 5.15
CA LYS A 329 11.67 -11.44 4.54
C LYS A 329 12.32 -10.10 4.89
N GLU A 330 11.58 -9.01 4.75
CA GLU A 330 12.06 -7.65 5.01
C GLU A 330 12.47 -7.49 6.49
N LEU A 331 11.65 -7.97 7.42
CA LEU A 331 11.80 -7.68 8.84
C LEU A 331 12.73 -8.65 9.57
N SER A 332 12.68 -9.94 9.21
CA SER A 332 13.35 -11.01 9.97
C SER A 332 14.54 -11.62 9.25
N TYR A 333 14.71 -11.31 7.96
CA TYR A 333 15.71 -11.89 7.06
C TYR A 333 15.59 -13.41 6.87
N ILE A 334 14.44 -13.99 7.25
CA ILE A 334 14.09 -15.37 6.93
C ILE A 334 13.75 -15.45 5.45
N HIS A 335 14.17 -16.56 4.82
CA HIS A 335 13.80 -16.79 3.45
C HIS A 335 12.33 -17.20 3.37
N ALA A 336 11.48 -16.27 2.95
CA ALA A 336 10.05 -16.50 2.80
C ALA A 336 9.61 -16.31 1.34
N GLU A 337 8.82 -17.26 0.85
CA GLU A 337 8.28 -17.25 -0.51
C GLU A 337 6.75 -17.34 -0.48
N GLY A 338 6.08 -16.51 -1.29
CA GLY A 338 4.65 -16.56 -1.48
C GLY A 338 4.30 -17.23 -2.80
N TYR A 339 3.40 -18.21 -2.77
CA TYR A 339 2.98 -18.97 -3.94
C TYR A 339 1.46 -19.03 -4.07
N ALA A 340 1.00 -19.08 -5.32
CA ALA A 340 -0.36 -19.48 -5.61
C ALA A 340 -0.49 -20.96 -5.23
N GLY A 341 -1.46 -21.32 -4.39
CA GLY A 341 -1.60 -22.68 -3.88
C GLY A 341 -1.69 -23.75 -4.98
N GLY A 342 -2.25 -23.40 -6.15
CA GLY A 342 -2.29 -24.29 -7.31
C GLY A 342 -0.93 -24.64 -7.91
N GLU A 343 0.04 -23.73 -7.82
CA GLU A 343 1.37 -23.90 -8.39
C GLU A 343 2.30 -24.71 -7.50
N MET A 344 1.91 -24.99 -6.26
CA MET A 344 2.74 -25.72 -5.30
C MET A 344 3.25 -27.05 -5.87
N LYS A 345 2.39 -27.82 -6.57
CA LYS A 345 2.76 -29.12 -7.17
C LYS A 345 3.73 -29.01 -8.36
N HIS A 346 3.92 -27.82 -8.92
CA HIS A 346 4.71 -27.62 -10.13
C HIS A 346 6.18 -27.32 -9.81
N GLY A 347 6.68 -27.78 -8.66
CA GLY A 347 8.08 -27.64 -8.22
C GLY A 347 8.22 -27.35 -6.73
N PRO A 348 7.61 -26.28 -6.19
CA PRO A 348 7.84 -25.81 -4.82
C PRO A 348 7.54 -26.84 -3.73
N ILE A 349 6.63 -27.79 -3.98
CA ILE A 349 6.27 -28.86 -3.06
C ILE A 349 7.47 -29.74 -2.65
N ALA A 350 8.56 -29.74 -3.43
CA ALA A 350 9.79 -30.48 -3.13
C ALA A 350 10.56 -29.93 -1.92
N LEU A 351 10.24 -28.70 -1.47
CA LEU A 351 10.85 -28.07 -0.30
C LEU A 351 10.18 -28.47 1.02
N ILE A 352 9.01 -29.11 0.97
CA ILE A 352 8.20 -29.39 2.15
C ILE A 352 8.75 -30.61 2.89
N ASP A 353 9.12 -30.40 4.15
CA ASP A 353 9.47 -31.41 5.14
C ASP A 353 8.91 -31.03 6.53
N ASP A 354 9.24 -31.83 7.55
CA ASP A 354 8.80 -31.67 8.93
C ASP A 354 9.26 -30.36 9.61
N ASN A 355 10.29 -29.69 9.06
CA ASN A 355 10.84 -28.43 9.56
C ASN A 355 10.54 -27.24 8.63
N PHE A 356 9.54 -27.37 7.76
CA PHE A 356 9.19 -26.33 6.79
C PHE A 356 7.81 -25.72 7.07
N PRO A 357 7.75 -24.57 7.76
CA PRO A 357 6.50 -23.84 8.01
C PRO A 357 5.80 -23.41 6.73
N VAL A 358 4.52 -23.79 6.62
CA VAL A 358 3.63 -23.39 5.54
C VAL A 358 2.46 -22.58 6.11
N VAL A 359 2.44 -21.28 5.87
CA VAL A 359 1.34 -20.39 6.21
C VAL A 359 0.27 -20.46 5.11
N ALA A 360 -0.89 -21.03 5.42
CA ALA A 360 -1.95 -21.30 4.46
C ALA A 360 -3.18 -20.40 4.70
N LEU A 361 -3.54 -19.58 3.71
CA LEU A 361 -4.67 -18.67 3.76
C LEU A 361 -5.93 -19.33 3.19
N ALA A 362 -6.85 -19.74 4.06
CA ALA A 362 -8.07 -20.46 3.70
C ALA A 362 -9.34 -19.84 4.31
N PRO A 363 -9.69 -18.57 3.99
CA PRO A 363 -11.00 -18.04 4.31
C PRO A 363 -12.09 -18.80 3.54
N ARG A 364 -13.36 -18.72 3.99
CA ARG A 364 -14.51 -19.36 3.33
C ARG A 364 -14.94 -18.60 2.07
N ASP A 365 -14.08 -18.60 1.07
CA ASP A 365 -14.33 -18.01 -0.24
C ASP A 365 -14.48 -19.09 -1.34
N SER A 366 -14.66 -18.63 -2.58
CA SER A 366 -14.77 -19.50 -3.75
C SER A 366 -13.58 -20.47 -3.99
N ALA A 367 -12.44 -20.25 -3.35
CA ALA A 367 -11.22 -21.05 -3.47
C ALA A 367 -10.97 -21.98 -2.27
N TYR A 368 -11.82 -21.93 -1.25
CA TYR A 368 -11.68 -22.70 0.00
C TYR A 368 -11.40 -24.19 -0.22
N GLU A 369 -12.23 -24.90 -1.00
CA GLU A 369 -12.06 -26.34 -1.25
C GLU A 369 -10.73 -26.66 -1.95
N ARG A 370 -10.29 -25.78 -2.87
CA ARG A 370 -9.01 -25.95 -3.56
C ARG A 370 -7.83 -25.71 -2.61
N MET A 371 -7.96 -24.73 -1.71
CA MET A 371 -6.94 -24.45 -0.71
C MET A 371 -6.86 -25.56 0.35
N LEU A 372 -7.99 -26.13 0.75
CA LEU A 372 -8.04 -27.32 1.61
C LEU A 372 -7.28 -28.51 0.99
N GLY A 373 -7.44 -28.74 -0.32
CA GLY A 373 -6.66 -29.74 -1.05
C GLY A 373 -5.15 -29.48 -0.97
N ASN A 374 -4.74 -28.21 -1.12
CA ASN A 374 -3.34 -27.83 -0.97
C ASN A 374 -2.81 -28.03 0.46
N ILE A 375 -3.62 -27.75 1.49
CA ILE A 375 -3.25 -28.00 2.90
C ILE A 375 -3.02 -29.49 3.15
N GLU A 376 -3.87 -30.36 2.62
CA GLU A 376 -3.70 -31.81 2.74
C GLU A 376 -2.42 -32.30 2.04
N GLU A 377 -2.05 -31.70 0.93
CA GLU A 377 -0.81 -32.03 0.21
C GLU A 377 0.45 -31.66 0.98
N VAL A 378 0.43 -30.52 1.69
CA VAL A 378 1.48 -30.10 2.62
C VAL A 378 1.58 -31.11 3.76
N ARG A 379 0.44 -31.40 4.40
CA ARG A 379 0.36 -32.32 5.54
C ARG A 379 0.81 -33.74 5.19
N ALA A 380 0.48 -34.22 3.99
CA ALA A 380 0.91 -35.53 3.50
C ALA A 380 2.44 -35.65 3.31
N ARG A 381 3.17 -34.53 3.39
CA ARG A 381 4.63 -34.43 3.33
C ARG A 381 5.22 -33.92 4.64
N GLU A 382 4.47 -34.08 5.73
CA GLU A 382 4.89 -33.73 7.09
C GLU A 382 5.10 -32.22 7.35
N GLY A 383 4.79 -31.37 6.36
CA GLY A 383 4.87 -29.91 6.48
C GLY A 383 4.11 -29.36 7.69
N GLN A 384 4.70 -28.36 8.34
CA GLN A 384 4.09 -27.67 9.47
C GLN A 384 3.09 -26.61 8.96
N VAL A 385 1.79 -26.92 8.99
CA VAL A 385 0.73 -26.02 8.53
C VAL A 385 0.35 -25.02 9.63
N ILE A 386 0.44 -23.74 9.28
CA ILE A 386 -0.14 -22.61 10.02
C ILE A 386 -1.31 -22.07 9.19
N ALA A 387 -2.53 -22.43 9.58
CA ALA A 387 -3.72 -22.04 8.83
C ALA A 387 -4.32 -20.72 9.33
N VAL A 388 -4.57 -19.79 8.42
CA VAL A 388 -5.40 -18.60 8.66
C VAL A 388 -6.79 -18.89 8.06
N VAL A 389 -7.78 -18.98 8.92
CA VAL A 389 -9.15 -19.40 8.58
C VAL A 389 -10.17 -18.45 9.19
N GLN A 390 -11.42 -18.53 8.74
CA GLN A 390 -12.50 -17.80 9.41
C GLN A 390 -12.90 -18.48 10.73
N THR A 391 -13.37 -17.69 11.69
CA THR A 391 -13.88 -18.18 12.98
C THR A 391 -14.89 -19.31 12.80
N GLY A 392 -14.66 -20.43 13.50
CA GLY A 392 -15.55 -21.60 13.49
C GLY A 392 -15.21 -22.63 12.42
N ASP A 393 -14.14 -22.46 11.65
CA ASP A 393 -13.71 -23.43 10.65
C ASP A 393 -13.08 -24.68 11.27
N LYS A 394 -13.90 -25.71 11.50
CA LYS A 394 -13.43 -26.98 12.06
C LYS A 394 -12.67 -27.85 11.07
N LEU A 395 -12.91 -27.69 9.76
CA LEU A 395 -12.39 -28.61 8.76
C LEU A 395 -10.91 -28.37 8.51
N VAL A 396 -10.52 -27.14 8.17
CA VAL A 396 -9.11 -26.78 8.02
C VAL A 396 -8.40 -26.84 9.38
N ALA A 397 -9.05 -26.41 10.47
CA ALA A 397 -8.44 -26.46 11.80
C ALA A 397 -8.01 -27.87 12.22
N SER A 398 -8.77 -28.91 11.85
CA SER A 398 -8.41 -30.30 12.13
C SER A 398 -7.19 -30.82 11.35
N LYS A 399 -6.70 -30.05 10.37
CA LYS A 399 -5.64 -30.42 9.43
C LYS A 399 -4.39 -29.53 9.56
N ALA A 400 -4.36 -28.64 10.56
CA ALA A 400 -3.27 -27.71 10.77
C ALA A 400 -2.72 -27.80 12.22
N GLN A 401 -1.40 -27.67 12.36
CA GLN A 401 -0.71 -27.67 13.65
C GLN A 401 -0.99 -26.36 14.42
N HIS A 402 -1.13 -25.26 13.69
CA HIS A 402 -1.47 -23.95 14.25
C HIS A 402 -2.62 -23.32 13.49
N VAL A 403 -3.58 -22.75 14.21
CA VAL A 403 -4.79 -22.14 13.62
C VAL A 403 -4.94 -20.71 14.12
N ILE A 404 -5.03 -19.79 13.18
CA ILE A 404 -5.33 -18.37 13.39
C ILE A 404 -6.73 -18.14 12.82
N GLU A 405 -7.68 -17.87 13.71
CA GLU A 405 -9.06 -17.59 13.32
C GLU A 405 -9.27 -16.09 13.21
N VAL A 406 -9.65 -15.62 12.02
CA VAL A 406 -10.01 -14.23 11.75
C VAL A 406 -11.53 -14.11 11.58
N PRO A 407 -12.14 -12.93 11.86
CA PRO A 407 -13.58 -12.79 11.71
C PRO A 407 -14.02 -12.91 10.23
N PRO A 408 -15.25 -13.39 9.96
CA PRO A 408 -15.79 -13.45 8.62
C PRO A 408 -16.02 -12.05 8.06
N SER A 409 -15.82 -11.89 6.75
CA SER A 409 -16.00 -10.64 6.01
C SER A 409 -16.40 -10.95 4.57
N ALA A 410 -16.84 -9.93 3.83
CA ALA A 410 -17.12 -10.07 2.41
C ALA A 410 -15.86 -10.48 1.63
N ASP A 411 -15.97 -11.48 0.74
CA ASP A 411 -14.85 -12.11 0.02
C ASP A 411 -13.83 -11.12 -0.57
N MET A 412 -14.32 -10.02 -1.15
CA MET A 412 -13.46 -9.02 -1.79
C MET A 412 -12.65 -8.16 -0.82
N LEU A 413 -13.08 -8.08 0.43
CA LEU A 413 -12.46 -7.28 1.49
C LEU A 413 -11.77 -8.16 2.53
N ALA A 414 -11.99 -9.48 2.52
CA ALA A 414 -11.27 -10.45 3.33
C ALA A 414 -9.73 -10.30 3.30
N PRO A 415 -9.08 -9.94 2.17
CA PRO A 415 -7.64 -9.64 2.15
C PRO A 415 -7.18 -8.59 3.18
N LEU A 416 -8.02 -7.61 3.53
CA LEU A 416 -7.72 -6.60 4.55
C LEU A 416 -7.69 -7.17 5.97
N ILE A 417 -8.36 -8.32 6.18
CA ILE A 417 -8.42 -9.01 7.46
C ILE A 417 -7.30 -10.06 7.54
N THR A 418 -7.11 -10.84 6.49
CA THR A 418 -6.14 -11.95 6.46
C THR A 418 -4.68 -11.50 6.41
N VAL A 419 -4.40 -10.25 6.02
CA VAL A 419 -3.04 -9.68 6.05
C VAL A 419 -2.57 -9.36 7.47
N ILE A 420 -3.50 -9.00 8.38
CA ILE A 420 -3.16 -8.53 9.74
C ILE A 420 -2.37 -9.59 10.52
N PRO A 421 -2.79 -10.88 10.56
CA PRO A 421 -1.99 -11.88 11.25
C PRO A 421 -0.60 -12.09 10.67
N LEU A 422 -0.42 -11.87 9.36
CA LEU A 422 0.88 -12.07 8.71
C LEU A 422 1.84 -10.94 9.07
N GLN A 423 1.35 -9.70 9.12
CA GLN A 423 2.12 -8.55 9.59
C GLN A 423 2.55 -8.73 11.05
N LEU A 424 1.62 -9.15 11.93
CA LEU A 424 1.91 -9.45 13.34
C LEU A 424 2.92 -10.60 13.48
N LEU A 425 2.78 -11.66 12.69
CA LEU A 425 3.69 -12.80 12.71
C LEU A 425 5.11 -12.37 12.32
N ALA A 426 5.25 -11.64 11.22
CA ALA A 426 6.53 -11.11 10.75
C ALA A 426 7.18 -10.19 11.78
N TYR A 427 6.40 -9.27 12.37
CA TYR A 427 6.85 -8.38 13.43
C TYR A 427 7.38 -9.15 14.65
N HIS A 428 6.60 -10.09 15.19
CA HIS A 428 7.01 -10.82 16.39
C HIS A 428 8.19 -11.75 16.15
N ILE A 429 8.30 -12.37 14.97
CA ILE A 429 9.48 -13.17 14.61
C ILE A 429 10.72 -12.27 14.53
N ALA A 430 10.63 -11.11 13.87
CA ALA A 430 11.74 -10.16 13.75
C ALA A 430 12.20 -9.63 15.12
N VAL A 431 11.27 -9.23 15.99
CA VAL A 431 11.58 -8.81 17.36
C VAL A 431 12.30 -9.91 18.13
N ARG A 432 11.88 -11.18 17.99
CA ARG A 432 12.54 -12.32 18.65
C ARG A 432 13.94 -12.59 18.14
N ARG A 433 14.18 -12.35 16.85
CA ARG A 433 15.51 -12.47 16.23
C ARG A 433 16.40 -11.27 16.53
N GLY A 434 15.91 -10.26 17.25
CA GLY A 434 16.65 -9.04 17.57
C GLY A 434 16.90 -8.16 16.35
N CYS A 435 16.05 -8.27 15.32
CA CYS A 435 16.14 -7.45 14.12
C CYS A 435 15.62 -6.03 14.39
N ASP A 436 16.16 -5.04 13.66
CA ASP A 436 15.59 -3.70 13.62
C ASP A 436 14.35 -3.71 12.72
N VAL A 437 13.17 -3.60 13.33
CA VAL A 437 11.88 -3.67 12.63
C VAL A 437 11.46 -2.35 12.00
N ASP A 438 11.95 -1.21 12.51
CA ASP A 438 11.62 0.10 11.97
C ASP A 438 12.56 0.45 10.80
N GLN A 439 13.82 0.00 10.86
CA GLN A 439 14.87 0.23 9.86
C GLN A 439 15.64 -1.06 9.51
N PRO A 440 15.02 -1.99 8.75
CA PRO A 440 15.70 -3.21 8.35
C PRO A 440 16.92 -2.92 7.46
N ARG A 441 17.97 -3.74 7.60
CA ARG A 441 19.23 -3.54 6.86
C ARG A 441 18.99 -3.57 5.34
N ASN A 442 19.77 -2.76 4.62
CA ASN A 442 19.77 -2.66 3.15
C ASN A 442 18.46 -2.14 2.54
N LEU A 443 17.49 -1.72 3.34
CA LEU A 443 16.22 -1.17 2.85
C LEU A 443 16.11 0.32 3.21
N ALA A 444 15.42 1.06 2.34
CA ALA A 444 15.01 2.43 2.59
C ALA A 444 13.48 2.51 2.44
N LYS A 445 12.85 3.48 3.11
CA LYS A 445 11.39 3.64 3.09
C LYS A 445 10.84 3.87 1.67
N SER A 446 11.59 4.62 0.86
CA SER A 446 11.27 4.87 -0.55
C SER A 446 12.54 4.71 -1.38
N VAL A 447 12.42 3.95 -2.48
CA VAL A 447 13.49 3.81 -3.48
C VAL A 447 13.34 4.97 -4.47
N THR A 448 14.11 6.03 -4.24
CA THR A 448 14.06 7.27 -5.03
C THR A 448 15.13 7.35 -6.11
N VAL A 449 16.06 6.39 -6.13
CA VAL A 449 17.13 6.24 -7.13
C VAL A 449 16.99 4.89 -7.83
N GLU A 450 17.47 4.79 -9.07
CA GLU A 450 17.63 3.52 -9.80
C GLU A 450 18.78 2.67 -9.23
#